data_AF-A0A954K6G5-F1
#
_entry.id   AF-A0A954K6G5-F1
#
_cell.length_a   1.000
_cell.length_b   1.000
_cell.length_c   1.000
_cell.angle_alpha   90.00
_cell.angle_beta   90.00
_cell.angle_gamma   90.00
#
_symmetry.space_group_name_H-M   'P 1'
#
loop_
_entity.id
_entity.type
_entity.pdbx_description
1 polymer ?
#
loop_
_entity_poly.entity_id
_entity_poly.type
_entity_poly.pdbx_seq_one_letter_code
_entity_poly.pdbx_strand_id
1 'polypeptide(L)'
;MFTNRLSKETSPYLLLHQHNPVDWYPWGPEAFEKAKQENKIIFLSVGYSSCYWCHVMERLVFENPEIAKYMNENFVNIKVDREERP
;
A
#
# COMPACT_ATOMS: atom_id res chain seq x y z
N MET A 1 14.90 -0.17 -8.44
CA MET A 1 14.30 -0.80 -7.24
C MET A 1 13.40 0.26 -6.62
N PHE A 2 12.12 -0.04 -6.43
CA PHE A 2 11.19 0.90 -5.79
C PHE A 2 11.35 0.78 -4.27
N THR A 3 11.23 1.89 -3.55
CA THR A 3 11.16 1.88 -2.09
C THR A 3 10.12 2.92 -1.68
N ASN A 4 9.02 2.45 -1.10
CA ASN A 4 7.95 3.30 -0.61
C ASN A 4 8.05 3.51 0.92
N ARG A 5 7.04 4.17 1.50
CA ARG A 5 7.05 4.58 2.91
C ARG A 5 6.94 3.39 3.88
N LEU A 6 6.45 2.24 3.43
CA LEU A 6 6.34 1.04 4.25
C LEU A 6 7.70 0.50 4.71
N SER A 7 8.81 0.92 4.07
CA SER A 7 10.17 0.60 4.51
C SER A 7 10.51 1.09 5.93
N LYS A 8 9.68 1.97 6.51
CA LYS A 8 9.83 2.49 7.88
C LYS A 8 8.93 1.80 8.90
N GLU A 9 8.07 0.89 8.46
CA GLU A 9 7.15 0.16 9.34
C GLU A 9 7.86 -1.00 10.05
N THR A 10 7.27 -1.47 11.15
CA THR A 10 7.77 -2.63 11.88
C THR A 10 7.01 -3.92 11.54
N SER A 11 5.78 -3.83 11.03
CA SER A 11 4.99 -4.99 10.61
C SER A 11 5.72 -5.77 9.52
N PRO A 12 5.97 -7.09 9.72
CA PRO A 12 6.51 -7.94 8.66
C PRO A 12 5.62 -7.97 7.40
N TYR A 13 4.30 -7.85 7.58
CA TYR A 13 3.35 -7.81 6.46
C TYR A 13 3.48 -6.52 5.65
N LEU A 14 3.62 -5.36 6.30
CA LEU A 14 3.82 -4.09 5.59
C LEU A 14 5.19 -4.03 4.91
N LEU A 15 6.24 -4.54 5.58
CA LEU A 15 7.60 -4.59 5.03
C LEU A 15 7.71 -5.48 3.79
N LEU A 16 6.87 -6.51 3.65
CA LEU A 16 6.80 -7.31 2.42
C LEU A 16 6.49 -6.44 1.20
N HIS A 17 5.67 -5.41 1.36
CA HIS A 17 5.21 -4.53 0.28
C HIS A 17 6.09 -3.28 0.08
N GLN A 18 7.20 -3.13 0.80
CA GLN A 18 8.01 -1.91 0.78
C GLN A 18 8.69 -1.62 -0.57
N HIS A 19 8.85 -2.65 -1.39
CA HIS A 19 9.49 -2.55 -2.71
C HIS A 19 8.52 -2.64 -3.88
N ASN A 20 7.21 -2.65 -3.60
CA ASN A 20 6.20 -2.59 -4.64
C ASN A 20 6.27 -1.23 -5.38
N PRO A 21 6.06 -1.21 -6.70
CA PRO A 21 5.96 0.03 -7.48
C PRO A 21 4.77 0.90 -7.08
N VAL A 22 3.75 0.34 -6.42
CA VAL A 22 2.66 1.12 -5.82
C VAL A 22 3.25 2.00 -4.71
N ASP A 23 2.95 3.29 -4.73
CA ASP A 23 3.38 4.27 -3.71
C ASP A 23 2.52 4.10 -2.46
N TRP A 24 2.82 3.06 -1.69
CA TRP A 24 2.11 2.74 -0.46
C TRP A 24 2.44 3.72 0.66
N TYR A 25 1.37 4.17 1.31
CA TYR A 25 1.39 4.84 2.60
C TYR A 25 0.96 3.86 3.71
N PRO A 26 1.57 3.94 4.90
CA PRO A 26 0.96 3.34 6.08
C PRO A 26 -0.30 4.12 6.46
N TRP A 27 -1.14 3.53 7.31
CA TRP A 27 -2.29 4.23 7.88
C TRP A 27 -1.83 5.40 8.75
N GLY A 28 -2.16 6.62 8.36
CA GLY A 28 -1.84 7.79 9.16
C GLY A 28 -2.21 9.14 8.54
N PRO A 29 -2.02 10.24 9.29
CA PRO A 29 -2.39 11.59 8.86
C PRO A 29 -1.79 12.00 7.51
N GLU A 30 -0.53 11.63 7.23
CA GLU A 30 0.17 11.98 5.98
C GLU A 30 -0.62 11.54 4.74
N ALA A 31 -1.17 10.33 4.76
CA ALA A 31 -1.94 9.79 3.63
C ALA A 31 -3.26 10.53 3.45
N PHE A 32 -3.96 10.85 4.54
CA PHE A 32 -5.23 11.58 4.50
C PHE A 32 -5.04 13.03 4.07
N GLU A 33 -3.98 13.68 4.53
CA GLU A 33 -3.62 15.04 4.13
C GLU A 33 -3.28 15.09 2.65
N LYS A 34 -2.47 14.14 2.15
CA LYS A 34 -2.18 14.03 0.70
C LYS A 34 -3.45 13.84 -0.12
N ALA A 35 -4.35 12.93 0.30
CA ALA A 35 -5.59 12.68 -0.40
C ALA A 35 -6.47 13.94 -0.51
N LYS A 36 -6.54 14.73 0.57
CA LYS A 36 -7.24 16.03 0.59
C LYS A 36 -6.56 17.07 -0.30
N GLN A 37 -5.23 17.21 -0.21
CA GLN A 37 -4.46 18.19 -0.98
C GLN A 37 -4.51 17.90 -2.49
N GLU A 38 -4.41 16.65 -2.87
CA GLU A 38 -4.43 16.22 -4.28
C GLU A 38 -5.85 15.98 -4.80
N ASN A 39 -6.88 16.11 -3.95
CA ASN A 39 -8.28 15.78 -4.25
C ASN A 39 -8.43 14.37 -4.88
N LYS A 40 -7.72 13.39 -4.32
CA LYS A 40 -7.69 11.99 -4.79
C LYS A 40 -8.45 11.07 -3.85
N ILE A 41 -9.03 10.02 -4.43
CA ILE A 41 -9.68 8.94 -3.67
C ILE A 41 -8.61 8.11 -2.96
N ILE A 42 -8.93 7.61 -1.77
CA ILE A 42 -8.09 6.67 -1.04
C ILE A 42 -8.41 5.24 -1.49
N PHE A 43 -7.40 4.52 -1.94
CA PHE A 43 -7.46 3.07 -2.10
C PHE A 43 -6.92 2.42 -0.84
N LEU A 44 -7.82 1.87 -0.01
CA LEU A 44 -7.46 1.21 1.24
C LEU A 44 -7.36 -0.31 1.03
N SER A 45 -6.16 -0.86 1.21
CA SER A 45 -5.91 -2.30 1.13
C SER A 45 -5.51 -2.87 2.49
N VAL A 46 -6.44 -3.61 3.10
CA VAL A 46 -6.26 -4.28 4.39
C VAL A 46 -5.90 -5.74 4.16
N GLY A 47 -4.88 -6.24 4.86
CA GLY A 47 -4.49 -7.65 4.81
C GLY A 47 -3.73 -8.07 6.06
N TYR A 48 -3.19 -9.28 6.04
CA TYR A 48 -2.42 -9.87 7.14
C TYR A 48 -1.47 -10.94 6.59
N SER A 49 -0.47 -11.33 7.38
CA SER A 49 0.66 -12.18 6.93
C SER A 49 0.25 -13.55 6.36
N SER A 50 -0.77 -14.21 6.92
CA SER A 50 -1.22 -15.55 6.52
C SER A 50 -2.38 -15.55 5.52
N CYS A 51 -2.69 -14.40 4.91
CA CYS A 51 -3.75 -14.26 3.92
C CYS A 51 -3.32 -14.73 2.52
N TYR A 52 -3.81 -15.88 2.06
CA TYR A 52 -3.48 -16.41 0.73
C TYR A 52 -3.78 -15.42 -0.42
N TRP A 53 -4.97 -14.82 -0.41
CA TRP A 53 -5.39 -13.91 -1.49
C TRP A 53 -4.64 -12.57 -1.48
N CYS A 54 -4.09 -12.16 -0.33
CA CYS A 54 -3.26 -10.97 -0.23
C CYS A 54 -1.94 -11.17 -1.00
N HIS A 55 -1.34 -12.35 -0.89
CA HIS A 55 -0.12 -12.73 -1.63
C HIS A 55 -0.37 -12.95 -3.14
N VAL A 56 -1.58 -13.39 -3.51
CA VAL A 56 -1.96 -13.46 -4.94
C VAL A 56 -2.14 -12.05 -5.52
N MET A 57 -2.83 -11.17 -4.80
CA MET A 57 -3.04 -9.78 -5.22
C MET A 57 -1.72 -9.02 -5.34
N GLU A 58 -0.78 -9.22 -4.42
CA GLU A 58 0.55 -8.63 -4.51
C GLU A 58 1.24 -9.00 -5.82
N ARG A 59 1.45 -10.30 -6.06
CA ARG A 59 2.24 -10.80 -7.19
C ARG A 59 1.64 -10.44 -8.54
N LEU A 60 0.30 -10.43 -8.63
CA LEU A 60 -0.38 -10.18 -9.90
C LEU A 60 -0.66 -8.69 -10.16
N VAL A 61 -0.80 -7.89 -9.10
CA VAL A 61 -1.30 -6.52 -9.21
C VAL A 61 -0.31 -5.51 -8.64
N PHE A 62 0.10 -5.64 -7.38
CA PHE A 62 0.90 -4.61 -6.72
C PHE A 62 2.36 -4.59 -7.15
N GLU A 63 2.90 -5.71 -7.66
CA GLU A 63 4.23 -5.80 -8.26
C GLU A 63 4.27 -5.34 -9.73
N ASN A 64 3.10 -5.23 -10.40
CA ASN A 64 3.03 -4.87 -11.82
C ASN A 64 3.22 -3.34 -12.00
N PRO A 65 4.28 -2.88 -12.70
CA PRO A 65 4.55 -1.45 -12.86
C PRO A 65 3.48 -0.67 -13.63
N GLU A 66 2.80 -1.28 -14.60
CA GLU A 66 1.76 -0.61 -15.39
C GLU A 66 0.51 -0.37 -14.55
N ILE A 67 0.11 -1.36 -13.76
CA ILE A 67 -1.02 -1.23 -12.84
C ILE A 67 -0.68 -0.26 -11.72
N ALA A 68 0.52 -0.36 -11.15
CA ALA A 68 0.97 0.54 -10.11
C ALA A 68 1.01 2.00 -10.57
N LYS A 69 1.44 2.26 -11.82
CA LYS A 69 1.37 3.60 -12.42
C LYS A 69 -0.06 4.13 -12.42
N TYR A 70 -1.01 3.34 -12.92
CA TYR A 70 -2.43 3.72 -12.90
C TYR A 70 -2.92 3.98 -11.47
N MET A 71 -2.56 3.11 -10.51
CA MET A 71 -2.95 3.30 -9.12
C MET A 71 -2.38 4.58 -8.50
N ASN A 72 -1.10 4.88 -8.75
CA ASN A 72 -0.42 6.06 -8.20
C ASN A 72 -0.94 7.37 -8.82
N GLU A 73 -1.36 7.33 -10.09
CA GLU A 73 -1.96 8.49 -10.77
C GLU A 73 -3.35 8.82 -10.21
N ASN A 74 -4.14 7.80 -9.87
CA ASN A 74 -5.56 7.97 -9.55
C ASN A 74 -5.89 7.94 -8.04
N PHE A 75 -5.04 7.32 -7.21
CA PHE A 75 -5.33 7.09 -5.81
C PHE A 75 -4.19 7.50 -4.88
N VAL A 76 -4.55 7.77 -3.64
CA VAL A 76 -3.62 7.63 -2.51
C VAL A 76 -3.76 6.21 -1.96
N ASN A 77 -2.72 5.40 -2.14
CA ASN A 77 -2.73 3.98 -1.81
C ASN A 77 -2.30 3.77 -0.36
N ILE A 78 -3.17 3.21 0.47
CA ILE A 78 -2.90 2.93 1.88
C ILE A 78 -2.89 1.41 2.11
N LYS A 79 -1.82 0.91 2.73
CA LYS A 79 -1.71 -0.48 3.18
C LYS A 79 -1.89 -0.56 4.69
N VAL A 80 -2.72 -1.50 5.15
CA VAL A 80 -2.97 -1.74 6.57
C VAL A 80 -2.75 -3.21 6.90
N ASP A 81 -2.03 -3.45 7.99
CA ASP A 81 -1.98 -4.75 8.64
C ASP A 81 -3.13 -4.87 9.65
N ARG A 82 -4.01 -5.84 9.41
CA ARG A 82 -5.12 -6.16 10.31
C ARG A 82 -4.62 -6.68 11.66
N GLU A 83 -3.45 -7.30 11.73
CA GLU A 83 -2.92 -7.86 12.99
C GLU A 83 -2.50 -6.75 13.97
N GLU A 84 -2.09 -5.58 13.45
CA GLU A 84 -1.77 -4.41 14.28
C GLU A 84 -3.01 -3.54 14.58
N ARG A 85 -4.06 -3.64 13.74
CA ARG A 85 -5.30 -2.85 13.84
C ARG A 85 -6.53 -3.72 13.50
N PRO A 86 -7.08 -4.46 14.48
CA PRO A 86 -8.22 -5.36 14.27
C PRO A 86 -9.54 -4.66 13.98
#